data_AF-A0A1Q3S4Q5-F1
#
_entry.id   AF-A0A1Q3S4Q5-F1
#
_cell.length_a   1.000
_cell.length_b   1.000
_cell.length_c   1.000
_cell.angle_alpha   90.00
_cell.angle_beta   90.00
_cell.angle_gamma   90.00
#
_symmetry.space_group_name_H-M   'P 1'
#
loop_
_entity.id
_entity.type
_entity.pdbx_description
1 polymer ?
#
loop_
_entity_poly.entity_id
_entity_poly.type
_entity_poly.pdbx_seq_one_letter_code
_entity_poly.pdbx_strand_id
1 'polypeptide(L)'
;MDEEIENEELDAYIDSLITAEYVKLIEGDIGLCTCQLFKHDLTKGAVPFASGVFVFLGDDFYLLTASHVIEDWSDSNRLFVKVKDDYVSIAGKGCGTEMEKEEKIDAAYIKLKPQLVHLLVQWYRFLPYERFLFDEKIFHEPAYCAFGYPVINKRKEPSGIKTFGSAYYMLPSQDKVFEYYSLNPLTHYVLEFQGKAMNIKTEQLEKIKTEHYGLSGGGLWYIIMDYDEDKDEIISEAFLIGIMTEFRRSKYDCLIANRIEIVLAMIQTNENTNFNGTS
;
A
#
# COMPACT_ATOMS: atom_id res chain seq x y z
N MET A 1 -19.31 -21.56 -34.55
CA MET A 1 -18.29 -22.50 -34.05
C MET A 1 -16.91 -21.89 -34.22
N ASP A 2 -16.59 -21.30 -35.38
CA ASP A 2 -15.32 -20.57 -35.58
C ASP A 2 -15.30 -19.20 -34.86
N GLU A 3 -16.37 -18.39 -34.93
CA GLU A 3 -16.45 -17.08 -34.24
C GLU A 3 -16.39 -17.17 -32.70
N GLU A 4 -16.85 -18.29 -32.12
CA GLU A 4 -16.90 -18.48 -30.66
C GLU A 4 -15.50 -18.83 -30.11
N ILE A 5 -14.71 -19.58 -30.90
CA ILE A 5 -13.31 -19.90 -30.59
C ILE A 5 -12.41 -18.67 -30.83
N GLU A 6 -12.63 -17.90 -31.88
CA GLU A 6 -11.89 -16.65 -32.13
C GLU A 6 -12.12 -15.61 -31.03
N ASN A 7 -13.33 -15.53 -30.46
CA ASN A 7 -13.62 -14.65 -29.33
C ASN A 7 -12.93 -15.12 -28.03
N GLU A 8 -12.90 -16.43 -27.75
CA GLU A 8 -12.20 -16.97 -26.57
C GLU A 8 -10.68 -16.75 -26.64
N GLU A 9 -10.07 -16.88 -27.82
CA GLU A 9 -8.65 -16.62 -28.03
C GLU A 9 -8.30 -15.12 -27.86
N LEU A 10 -9.18 -14.23 -28.33
CA LEU A 10 -9.02 -12.79 -28.17
C LEU A 10 -9.15 -12.36 -26.71
N ASP A 11 -10.14 -12.87 -25.98
CA ASP A 11 -10.35 -12.58 -24.55
C ASP A 11 -9.14 -13.03 -23.73
N ALA A 12 -8.62 -14.24 -23.97
CA ALA A 12 -7.42 -14.74 -23.30
C ALA A 12 -6.17 -13.90 -23.60
N TYR A 13 -6.04 -13.39 -24.82
CA TYR A 13 -4.97 -12.48 -25.19
C TYR A 13 -5.06 -11.15 -24.44
N ILE A 14 -6.25 -10.54 -24.39
CA ILE A 14 -6.49 -9.28 -23.66
C ILE A 14 -6.19 -9.47 -22.16
N ASP A 15 -6.67 -10.55 -21.54
CA ASP A 15 -6.39 -10.87 -20.13
C ASP A 15 -4.90 -11.01 -19.84
N SER A 16 -4.13 -11.56 -20.79
CA SER A 16 -2.67 -11.68 -20.66
C SER A 16 -1.96 -10.32 -20.68
N LEU A 17 -2.43 -9.37 -21.50
CA LEU A 17 -1.89 -8.02 -21.57
C LEU A 17 -2.21 -7.23 -20.30
N ILE A 18 -3.45 -7.31 -19.82
CA ILE A 18 -3.90 -6.72 -18.54
C ILE A 18 -3.05 -7.25 -17.38
N THR A 19 -2.82 -8.56 -17.36
CA THR A 19 -1.98 -9.21 -16.35
C THR A 19 -0.54 -8.70 -16.37
N ALA A 20 0.03 -8.51 -17.56
CA ALA A 20 1.37 -7.96 -17.71
C ALA A 20 1.48 -6.54 -17.15
N GLU A 21 0.49 -5.68 -17.40
CA GLU A 21 0.45 -4.32 -16.85
C GLU A 21 0.29 -4.30 -15.32
N TYR A 22 -0.53 -5.18 -14.75
CA TYR A 22 -0.58 -5.35 -13.29
C TYR A 22 0.78 -5.73 -12.70
N VAL A 23 1.48 -6.68 -13.31
CA VAL A 23 2.81 -7.10 -12.84
C VAL A 23 3.81 -5.94 -12.92
N LYS A 24 3.79 -5.18 -14.02
CA LYS A 24 4.63 -4.00 -14.23
C LYS A 24 4.39 -2.91 -13.17
N LEU A 25 3.15 -2.61 -12.82
CA LEU A 25 2.84 -1.66 -11.74
C LEU A 25 3.38 -2.14 -10.39
N ILE A 26 3.19 -3.42 -10.07
CA ILE A 26 3.59 -4.01 -8.80
C ILE A 26 5.12 -4.14 -8.66
N GLU A 27 5.82 -4.51 -9.73
CA GLU A 27 7.29 -4.62 -9.72
C GLU A 27 7.97 -3.27 -9.95
N GLY A 28 7.24 -2.30 -10.51
CA GLY A 28 7.65 -0.93 -10.77
C GLY A 28 7.08 0.07 -9.77
N ASP A 29 6.13 0.90 -10.22
CA ASP A 29 5.72 2.12 -9.51
C ASP A 29 5.23 1.87 -8.08
N ILE A 30 4.37 0.88 -7.87
CA ILE A 30 3.83 0.54 -6.55
C ILE A 30 4.89 -0.13 -5.66
N GLY A 31 5.62 -1.11 -6.22
CA GLY A 31 6.61 -1.87 -5.48
C GLY A 31 7.82 -1.04 -5.05
N LEU A 32 8.28 -0.13 -5.91
CA LEU A 32 9.47 0.68 -5.67
C LEU A 32 9.23 1.83 -4.68
N CYS A 33 7.99 2.28 -4.49
CA CYS A 33 7.67 3.26 -3.44
C CYS A 33 7.20 2.62 -2.13
N THR A 34 6.87 1.33 -2.12
CA THR A 34 6.46 0.61 -0.90
C THR A 34 7.65 -0.11 -0.26
N CYS A 35 7.74 -0.13 1.05
CA CYS A 35 8.80 -0.81 1.79
C CYS A 35 8.25 -1.76 2.85
N GLN A 36 9.03 -2.79 3.17
CA GLN A 36 8.86 -3.58 4.40
C GLN A 36 9.56 -2.85 5.54
N LEU A 37 8.83 -2.63 6.62
CA LEU A 37 9.38 -2.19 7.89
C LEU A 37 9.72 -3.38 8.80
N PHE A 38 10.88 -3.26 9.43
CA PHE A 38 11.41 -4.21 10.39
C PHE A 38 11.54 -3.54 11.76
N LYS A 39 11.30 -4.33 12.82
CA LYS A 39 11.63 -3.98 14.21
C LYS A 39 12.83 -4.81 14.66
N HIS A 40 13.54 -4.32 15.66
CA HIS A 40 14.59 -5.12 16.31
C HIS A 40 13.97 -6.05 17.35
N ASP A 41 14.18 -7.35 17.20
CA ASP A 41 13.87 -8.37 18.18
C ASP A 41 15.17 -8.83 18.84
N LEU A 42 15.23 -8.78 20.18
CA LEU A 42 16.43 -9.12 20.96
C LEU A 42 16.95 -10.55 20.71
N THR A 43 16.08 -11.46 20.28
CA THR A 43 16.38 -12.87 20.06
C THR A 43 16.58 -13.22 18.59
N LYS A 44 15.85 -12.56 17.69
CA LYS A 44 15.80 -12.88 16.25
C LYS A 44 16.52 -11.86 15.36
N GLY A 45 16.98 -10.75 15.92
CA GLY A 45 17.50 -9.62 15.15
C GLY A 45 16.37 -8.87 14.45
N ALA A 46 16.61 -8.37 13.23
CA ALA A 46 15.58 -7.67 12.47
C ALA A 46 14.44 -8.61 12.06
N VAL A 47 13.20 -8.28 12.48
CA VAL A 47 11.99 -9.03 12.13
C VAL A 47 11.03 -8.15 11.34
N PRO A 48 10.50 -8.64 10.20
CA PRO A 48 9.48 -7.90 9.45
C PRO A 48 8.22 -7.80 10.31
N PHE A 49 7.55 -6.64 10.30
CA PHE A 49 6.34 -6.46 11.10
C PHE A 49 5.26 -5.59 10.44
N ALA A 50 5.61 -4.65 9.55
CA ALA A 50 4.69 -3.70 8.93
C ALA A 50 5.20 -3.22 7.56
N SER A 51 4.42 -2.41 6.86
CA SER A 51 4.76 -1.80 5.59
C SER A 51 4.77 -0.27 5.70
N GLY A 52 5.25 0.41 4.67
CA GLY A 52 5.16 1.87 4.56
C GLY A 52 5.34 2.32 3.12
N VAL A 53 4.88 3.53 2.80
CA VAL A 53 4.97 4.12 1.46
C VAL A 53 5.84 5.38 1.49
N PHE A 54 6.86 5.44 0.64
CA PHE A 54 7.73 6.59 0.47
C PHE A 54 7.11 7.62 -0.47
N VAL A 55 7.05 8.87 -0.01
CA VAL A 55 6.44 9.98 -0.76
C VAL A 55 7.29 11.24 -0.69
N PHE A 56 7.22 12.06 -1.73
CA PHE A 56 7.86 13.37 -1.81
C PHE A 56 6.79 14.44 -1.98
N LEU A 57 6.72 15.36 -1.01
CA LEU A 57 5.65 16.34 -0.91
C LEU A 57 6.25 17.72 -0.58
N GLY A 58 6.02 18.70 -1.46
CA GLY A 58 6.72 19.98 -1.38
C GLY A 58 8.22 19.78 -1.61
N ASP A 59 9.04 20.17 -0.64
CA ASP A 59 10.50 19.99 -0.67
C ASP A 59 11.00 18.87 0.26
N ASP A 60 10.08 18.13 0.87
CA ASP A 60 10.36 17.18 1.94
C ASP A 60 9.99 15.73 1.56
N PHE A 61 10.65 14.78 2.21
CA PHE A 61 10.48 13.35 1.97
C PHE A 61 9.87 12.69 3.21
N TYR A 62 8.89 11.82 2.98
CA TYR A 62 8.12 11.19 4.05
C TYR A 62 8.01 9.69 3.83
N LEU A 63 7.83 8.98 4.95
CA LEU A 63 7.34 7.61 4.99
C LEU A 63 5.94 7.63 5.59
N LEU A 64 4.93 7.25 4.81
CA LEU A 64 3.55 7.11 5.24
C LEU A 64 3.31 5.70 5.78
N THR A 65 2.55 5.58 6.86
CA THR A 65 2.24 4.30 7.52
C THR A 65 1.02 4.43 8.44
N ALA A 66 0.62 3.36 9.11
CA ALA A 66 -0.39 3.40 10.18
C ALA A 66 0.21 3.89 11.52
N SER A 67 -0.60 4.48 12.40
CA SER A 67 -0.17 5.01 13.71
C SER A 67 0.38 3.93 14.64
N HIS A 68 -0.31 2.80 14.76
CA HIS A 68 0.17 1.69 15.61
C HIS A 68 1.53 1.11 15.16
N VAL A 69 1.94 1.36 13.91
CA VAL A 69 3.26 0.94 13.40
C VAL A 69 4.38 1.73 14.09
N ILE A 70 4.15 3.01 14.36
CA ILE A 70 5.12 3.94 14.95
C ILE A 70 4.89 4.21 16.44
N GLU A 71 3.86 3.64 17.06
CA GLU A 71 3.49 3.87 18.45
C GLU A 71 4.66 3.64 19.44
N ASP A 72 5.38 2.53 19.26
CA ASP A 72 6.55 2.21 20.09
C ASP A 72 7.87 2.75 19.53
N TRP A 73 7.85 3.54 18.44
CA TRP A 73 9.07 3.96 17.76
C TRP A 73 9.85 4.97 18.60
N SER A 74 11.11 4.63 18.90
CA SER A 74 11.99 5.43 19.75
C SER A 74 13.46 5.12 19.48
N ASP A 75 14.37 5.82 20.16
CA ASP A 75 15.81 5.56 20.04
C ASP A 75 16.20 4.13 20.44
N SER A 76 15.48 3.52 21.39
CA SER A 76 15.66 2.15 21.86
C SER A 76 14.86 1.13 21.04
N ASN A 77 13.82 1.56 20.33
CA ASN A 77 12.99 0.70 19.49
C ASN A 77 12.86 1.30 18.09
N ARG A 78 13.89 1.07 17.29
CA ARG A 78 14.03 1.66 15.96
C ARG A 78 13.28 0.85 14.92
N LEU A 79 12.76 1.56 13.92
CA LEU A 79 12.27 0.99 12.68
C LEU A 79 13.41 0.91 11.68
N PHE A 80 13.39 -0.13 10.85
CA PHE A 80 14.38 -0.34 9.80
C PHE A 80 13.71 -0.68 8.47
N VAL A 81 14.40 -0.34 7.39
CA VAL A 81 14.13 -0.85 6.04
C VAL A 81 15.35 -1.61 5.54
N LYS A 82 15.12 -2.59 4.67
CA LYS A 82 16.21 -3.37 4.08
C LYS A 82 16.72 -2.67 2.82
N VAL A 83 18.01 -2.37 2.77
CA VAL A 83 18.70 -1.81 1.60
C VAL A 83 19.80 -2.78 1.20
N LYS A 84 19.69 -3.38 0.01
CA LYS A 84 20.52 -4.53 -0.40
C LYS A 84 20.46 -5.65 0.66
N ASP A 85 21.58 -5.88 1.35
CA ASP A 85 21.77 -6.90 2.37
C ASP A 85 21.79 -6.31 3.80
N ASP A 86 21.71 -4.98 3.93
CA ASP A 86 21.78 -4.27 5.20
C ASP A 86 20.42 -3.76 5.68
N TYR A 87 20.32 -3.50 6.98
CA TYR A 87 19.16 -2.85 7.60
C TYR A 87 19.51 -1.41 7.97
N VAL A 88 18.80 -0.48 7.36
CA VAL A 88 18.98 0.95 7.58
C VAL A 88 17.89 1.45 8.51
N SER A 89 18.30 2.08 9.62
CA SER A 89 17.34 2.64 10.57
C SER A 89 16.63 3.85 9.96
N ILE A 90 15.30 3.86 10.07
CA ILE A 90 14.48 5.03 9.77
C ILE A 90 14.78 6.11 10.81
N ALA A 91 15.13 7.30 10.32
CA ALA A 91 15.49 8.46 11.12
C ALA A 91 14.72 9.68 10.61
N GLY A 92 14.04 10.36 11.52
CA GLY A 92 13.10 11.43 11.16
C GLY A 92 12.32 11.96 12.35
N LYS A 93 11.27 12.72 12.05
CA LYS A 93 10.25 13.17 13.01
C LYS A 93 8.94 12.47 12.66
N GLY A 94 8.41 11.69 13.60
CA GLY A 94 7.15 10.96 13.44
C GLY A 94 5.97 11.75 13.95
N CYS A 95 4.82 11.56 13.31
CA CYS A 95 3.53 12.03 13.77
C CYS A 95 2.50 10.95 13.45
N GLY A 96 1.68 10.58 14.42
CA GLY A 96 0.59 9.63 14.26
C GLY A 96 -0.64 10.15 15.00
N THR A 97 -1.80 9.74 14.53
CA THR A 97 -3.08 9.99 15.19
C THR A 97 -3.20 9.24 16.51
N GLU A 98 -3.96 9.82 17.45
CA GLU A 98 -4.38 9.09 18.65
C GLU A 98 -5.71 8.38 18.37
N MET A 99 -5.66 7.09 18.03
CA MET A 99 -6.83 6.30 17.58
C MET A 99 -8.06 6.40 18.50
N GLU A 100 -7.85 6.49 19.81
CA GLU A 100 -8.94 6.58 20.81
C GLU A 100 -9.68 7.93 20.78
N LYS A 101 -9.06 8.99 20.24
CA LYS A 101 -9.63 10.34 20.18
C LYS A 101 -10.15 10.71 18.80
N GLU A 102 -9.63 10.09 17.74
CA GLU A 102 -9.83 10.52 16.35
C GLU A 102 -10.67 9.54 15.54
N GLU A 103 -11.82 9.12 16.05
CA GLU A 103 -12.79 8.31 15.28
C GLU A 103 -12.21 7.02 14.65
N LYS A 104 -11.26 6.36 15.32
CA LYS A 104 -10.55 5.16 14.85
C LYS A 104 -9.62 5.39 13.65
N ILE A 105 -9.23 6.63 13.36
CA ILE A 105 -8.20 6.93 12.39
C ILE A 105 -6.84 6.45 12.91
N ASP A 106 -6.15 5.65 12.10
CA ASP A 106 -4.86 5.00 12.38
C ASP A 106 -3.85 5.38 11.29
N ALA A 107 -3.50 6.67 11.26
CA ALA A 107 -2.75 7.28 10.18
C ALA A 107 -1.49 7.99 10.72
N ALA A 108 -0.35 7.73 10.10
CA ALA A 108 0.92 8.32 10.51
C ALA A 108 1.85 8.63 9.34
N TYR A 109 2.79 9.52 9.62
CA TYR A 109 3.92 9.80 8.75
C TYR A 109 5.21 9.96 9.56
N ILE A 110 6.34 9.74 8.90
CA ILE A 110 7.68 10.11 9.38
C ILE A 110 8.31 11.03 8.35
N LYS A 111 8.58 12.28 8.73
CA LYS A 111 9.42 13.21 7.96
C LYS A 111 10.87 12.77 8.04
N LEU A 112 11.45 12.35 6.92
CA LEU A 112 12.76 11.70 6.87
C LEU A 112 13.90 12.73 6.94
N LYS A 113 15.00 12.36 7.60
CA LYS A 113 16.22 13.18 7.58
C LYS A 113 16.87 13.16 6.19
N PRO A 114 17.39 14.29 5.67
CA PRO A 114 18.01 14.35 4.34
C PRO A 114 19.12 13.32 4.11
N GLN A 115 19.94 13.03 5.12
CA GLN A 115 21.02 12.03 5.00
C GLN A 115 20.49 10.62 4.73
N LEU A 116 19.33 10.28 5.31
CA LEU A 116 18.67 9.01 5.05
C LEU A 116 18.06 8.99 3.64
N VAL A 117 17.45 10.10 3.21
CA VAL A 117 16.87 10.23 1.86
C VAL A 117 17.92 9.96 0.79
N HIS A 118 19.11 10.56 0.88
CA HIS A 118 20.20 10.34 -0.07
C HIS A 118 20.60 8.87 -0.25
N LEU A 119 20.43 8.05 0.79
CA LEU A 119 20.66 6.61 0.73
C LEU A 119 19.46 5.88 0.11
N LEU A 120 18.23 6.23 0.52
CA LEU A 120 17.01 5.55 0.10
C LEU A 120 16.68 5.75 -1.38
N VAL A 121 16.92 6.94 -1.95
CA VAL A 121 16.64 7.24 -3.37
C VAL A 121 17.43 6.37 -4.36
N GLN A 122 18.47 5.67 -3.90
CA GLN A 122 19.22 4.71 -4.72
C GLN A 122 18.49 3.37 -4.91
N TRP A 123 17.48 3.09 -4.08
CA TRP A 123 16.81 1.79 -3.99
C TRP A 123 15.28 1.88 -4.06
N TYR A 124 14.73 3.02 -3.63
CA TYR A 124 13.31 3.30 -3.59
C TYR A 124 12.98 4.51 -4.45
N ARG A 125 11.74 4.53 -4.96
CA ARG A 125 11.10 5.72 -5.53
C ARG A 125 10.31 6.43 -4.43
N PHE A 126 10.20 7.74 -4.55
CA PHE A 126 9.33 8.54 -3.71
C PHE A 126 8.15 9.01 -4.56
N LEU A 127 6.95 8.65 -4.16
CA LEU A 127 5.73 8.98 -4.88
C LEU A 127 5.47 10.49 -4.80
N PRO A 128 5.34 11.21 -5.92
CA PRO A 128 5.09 12.64 -5.91
C PRO A 128 3.59 12.94 -5.73
N TYR A 129 3.24 14.20 -5.42
CA TYR A 129 1.88 14.63 -5.08
C TYR A 129 0.85 14.36 -6.21
N GLU A 130 1.27 14.38 -7.47
CA GLU A 130 0.41 14.18 -8.63
C GLU A 130 -0.07 12.72 -8.76
N ARG A 131 0.53 11.80 -8.00
CA ARG A 131 0.14 10.38 -7.96
C ARG A 131 -0.82 10.06 -6.80
N PHE A 132 -1.45 11.06 -6.24
CA PHE A 132 -2.51 10.93 -5.25
C PHE A 132 -3.84 11.22 -5.93
N LEU A 133 -4.87 10.42 -5.61
CA LEU A 133 -6.22 10.65 -6.12
C LEU A 133 -7.16 10.90 -4.94
N PHE A 134 -7.96 11.96 -5.07
CA PHE A 134 -8.94 12.40 -4.07
C PHE A 134 -10.31 12.28 -4.71
N ASP A 135 -11.01 11.18 -4.44
CA ASP A 135 -12.40 11.06 -4.84
C ASP A 135 -13.25 10.65 -3.65
N GLU A 136 -14.31 11.41 -3.42
CA GLU A 136 -15.32 11.11 -2.41
C GLU A 136 -16.11 9.84 -2.81
N LYS A 137 -16.23 9.57 -4.11
CA LYS A 137 -16.95 8.41 -4.63
C LYS A 137 -16.13 7.14 -4.53
N ILE A 138 -16.78 6.10 -4.04
CA ILE A 138 -16.29 4.73 -4.12
C ILE A 138 -16.72 4.18 -5.48
N PHE A 139 -15.77 3.93 -6.36
CA PHE A 139 -15.99 3.22 -7.62
C PHE A 139 -16.25 1.74 -7.34
N HIS A 140 -17.27 1.14 -7.92
CA HIS A 140 -17.60 -0.29 -7.74
C HIS A 140 -16.99 -1.15 -8.85
N GLU A 141 -15.72 -0.93 -9.12
CA GLU A 141 -14.94 -1.63 -10.16
C GLU A 141 -13.72 -2.31 -9.50
N PRO A 142 -13.18 -3.41 -10.06
CA PRO A 142 -12.02 -4.13 -9.53
C PRO A 142 -10.69 -3.37 -9.77
N ALA A 143 -10.67 -2.09 -9.44
CA ALA A 143 -9.55 -1.17 -9.64
C ALA A 143 -8.73 -0.93 -8.36
N TYR A 144 -9.12 -1.53 -7.22
CA TYR A 144 -8.45 -1.30 -5.94
C TYR A 144 -7.40 -2.36 -5.69
N CYS A 145 -6.16 -1.93 -5.48
CA CYS A 145 -5.05 -2.80 -5.12
C CYS A 145 -4.53 -2.44 -3.73
N ALA A 146 -4.71 -3.32 -2.75
CA ALA A 146 -4.00 -3.24 -1.49
C ALA A 146 -2.61 -3.87 -1.65
N PHE A 147 -1.56 -3.07 -1.45
CA PHE A 147 -0.17 -3.53 -1.59
C PHE A 147 0.64 -3.31 -0.32
N GLY A 148 1.37 -4.34 0.09
CA GLY A 148 2.30 -4.28 1.22
C GLY A 148 3.09 -5.58 1.36
N TYR A 149 3.73 -5.75 2.51
CA TYR A 149 4.61 -6.89 2.80
C TYR A 149 4.10 -7.69 4.01
N PRO A 150 3.27 -8.72 3.78
CA PRO A 150 2.85 -9.64 4.83
C PRO A 150 4.05 -10.31 5.50
N VAL A 151 4.05 -10.38 6.83
CA VAL A 151 5.13 -10.98 7.64
C VAL A 151 5.36 -12.46 7.31
N ILE A 152 4.34 -13.13 6.80
CA ILE A 152 4.38 -14.53 6.37
C ILE A 152 5.13 -14.71 5.03
N ASN A 153 5.21 -13.67 4.21
CA ASN A 153 5.78 -13.71 2.87
C ASN A 153 7.26 -13.38 2.94
N LYS A 154 8.00 -14.31 3.56
CA LYS A 154 9.45 -14.19 3.75
C LYS A 154 10.16 -15.51 3.54
N ARG A 155 11.43 -15.40 3.16
CA ARG A 155 12.37 -16.51 3.02
C ARG A 155 13.67 -16.16 3.74
N LYS A 156 14.21 -17.12 4.49
CA LYS A 156 15.53 -16.98 5.10
C LYS A 156 16.60 -17.19 4.03
N GLU A 157 17.59 -16.30 4.01
CA GLU A 157 18.73 -16.31 3.09
C GLU A 157 20.03 -16.09 3.88
N PRO A 158 21.23 -16.37 3.32
CA PRO A 158 22.49 -16.16 4.02
C PRO A 158 22.70 -14.71 4.49
N SER A 159 22.22 -13.72 3.72
CA SER A 159 22.27 -12.29 4.07
C SER A 159 21.09 -11.81 4.94
N GLY A 160 20.30 -12.72 5.51
CA GLY A 160 19.22 -12.40 6.44
C GLY A 160 17.85 -12.85 5.95
N ILE A 161 16.87 -11.94 5.93
CA ILE A 161 15.50 -12.24 5.54
C ILE A 161 15.22 -11.53 4.21
N LYS A 162 14.72 -12.28 3.23
CA LYS A 162 14.12 -11.73 2.01
C LYS A 162 12.61 -11.72 2.20
N THR A 163 11.99 -10.57 1.95
CA THR A 163 10.54 -10.38 2.03
C THR A 163 9.97 -10.19 0.63
N PHE A 164 8.69 -10.53 0.47
CA PHE A 164 7.99 -10.43 -0.80
C PHE A 164 6.72 -9.60 -0.61
N GLY A 165 6.56 -8.59 -1.47
CA GLY A 165 5.33 -7.80 -1.51
C GLY A 165 4.16 -8.66 -1.97
N SER A 166 2.95 -8.22 -1.66
CA SER A 166 1.71 -8.88 -2.07
C SER A 166 0.69 -7.83 -2.44
N ALA A 167 0.12 -8.02 -3.63
CA ALA A 167 -0.96 -7.23 -4.17
C ALA A 167 -2.28 -8.00 -4.03
N TYR A 168 -3.30 -7.33 -3.52
CA TYR A 168 -4.66 -7.85 -3.45
C TYR A 168 -5.58 -6.92 -4.23
N TYR A 169 -6.10 -7.41 -5.35
CA TYR A 169 -7.09 -6.72 -6.16
C TYR A 169 -8.48 -7.00 -5.59
N MET A 170 -9.19 -5.96 -5.19
CA MET A 170 -10.37 -6.07 -4.33
C MET A 170 -11.50 -5.17 -4.79
N LEU A 171 -12.71 -5.53 -4.38
CA LEU A 171 -13.89 -4.71 -4.55
C LEU A 171 -14.17 -3.92 -3.26
N PRO A 172 -14.77 -2.73 -3.36
CA PRO A 172 -15.26 -2.03 -2.18
C PRO A 172 -16.39 -2.80 -1.50
N SER A 173 -16.44 -2.70 -0.18
CA SER A 173 -17.52 -3.24 0.64
C SER A 173 -18.81 -2.42 0.51
N GLN A 174 -19.94 -3.07 0.84
CA GLN A 174 -21.25 -2.43 0.90
C GLN A 174 -21.40 -1.53 2.14
N ASP A 175 -22.26 -0.51 2.07
CA ASP A 175 -22.51 0.48 3.14
C ASP A 175 -22.79 -0.14 4.52
N LYS A 176 -23.55 -1.25 4.55
CA LYS A 176 -23.86 -1.99 5.79
C LYS A 176 -22.61 -2.41 6.59
N VAL A 177 -21.47 -2.57 5.92
CA VAL A 177 -20.20 -2.93 6.56
C VAL A 177 -19.63 -1.74 7.33
N PHE A 178 -19.72 -0.52 6.78
CA PHE A 178 -19.35 0.71 7.47
C PHE A 178 -20.20 0.92 8.72
N GLU A 179 -21.52 0.75 8.61
CA GLU A 179 -22.45 0.85 9.75
C GLU A 179 -22.11 -0.16 10.85
N TYR A 180 -21.95 -1.44 10.48
CA TYR A 180 -21.65 -2.52 11.42
C TYR A 180 -20.36 -2.27 12.22
N TYR A 181 -19.34 -1.73 11.54
CA TYR A 181 -18.05 -1.45 12.14
C TYR A 181 -17.90 -0.04 12.71
N SER A 182 -18.95 0.78 12.59
CA SER A 182 -18.98 2.20 12.94
C SER A 182 -17.75 2.91 12.36
N LEU A 183 -17.60 2.83 11.04
CA LEU A 183 -16.58 3.49 10.24
C LEU A 183 -17.24 4.58 9.40
N ASN A 184 -16.51 5.67 9.15
CA ASN A 184 -16.98 6.79 8.35
C ASN A 184 -16.41 6.67 6.92
N PRO A 185 -17.25 6.62 5.87
CA PRO A 185 -16.79 6.50 4.48
C PRO A 185 -16.03 7.73 3.97
N LEU A 186 -16.08 8.86 4.67
CA LEU A 186 -15.28 10.06 4.39
C LEU A 186 -13.86 9.97 4.96
N THR A 187 -13.57 9.00 5.82
CA THR A 187 -12.23 8.83 6.42
C THR A 187 -11.64 7.44 6.19
N HIS A 188 -12.44 6.50 5.69
CA HIS A 188 -12.05 5.11 5.51
C HIS A 188 -12.43 4.58 4.12
N TYR A 189 -11.58 3.71 3.60
CA TYR A 189 -11.95 2.71 2.60
C TYR A 189 -12.13 1.36 3.30
N VAL A 190 -13.14 0.60 2.85
CA VAL A 190 -13.40 -0.76 3.32
C VAL A 190 -13.54 -1.66 2.11
N LEU A 191 -12.69 -2.67 2.00
CA LEU A 191 -12.62 -3.58 0.86
C LEU A 191 -13.07 -4.98 1.26
N GLU A 192 -13.84 -5.62 0.40
CA GLU A 192 -14.36 -6.97 0.63
C GLU A 192 -13.24 -8.01 0.59
N PHE A 193 -13.11 -8.80 1.64
CA PHE A 193 -12.09 -9.83 1.72
C PHE A 193 -12.71 -11.21 1.93
N GLN A 194 -12.82 -12.00 0.87
CA GLN A 194 -13.49 -13.32 0.91
C GLN A 194 -12.58 -14.47 1.39
N GLY A 195 -11.33 -14.20 1.78
CA GLY A 195 -10.38 -15.22 2.25
C GLY A 195 -9.87 -16.18 1.18
N LYS A 196 -10.34 -16.03 -0.06
CA LYS A 196 -9.85 -16.69 -1.27
C LYS A 196 -9.75 -15.65 -2.37
N ALA A 197 -8.76 -15.79 -3.25
CA ALA A 197 -8.62 -14.96 -4.44
C ALA A 197 -8.02 -15.78 -5.58
N MET A 198 -8.26 -15.31 -6.80
CA MET A 198 -7.55 -15.80 -7.96
C MET A 198 -6.10 -15.32 -7.90
N ASN A 199 -5.14 -16.23 -7.97
CA ASN A 199 -3.75 -15.87 -8.11
C ASN A 199 -3.49 -15.51 -9.58
N ILE A 200 -3.17 -14.24 -9.84
CA ILE A 200 -2.99 -13.72 -11.20
C ILE A 200 -1.88 -14.44 -11.97
N LYS A 201 -0.85 -14.96 -11.28
CA LYS A 201 0.27 -15.64 -11.96
C LYS A 201 -0.02 -17.11 -12.28
N THR A 202 -0.90 -17.76 -11.51
CA THR A 202 -1.17 -19.20 -11.65
C THR A 202 -2.57 -19.49 -12.18
N GLU A 203 -3.44 -18.48 -12.23
CA GLU A 203 -4.86 -18.58 -12.56
C GLU A 203 -5.61 -19.61 -11.69
N GLN A 204 -5.10 -19.83 -10.47
CA GLN A 204 -5.71 -20.74 -9.51
C GLN A 204 -6.40 -19.97 -8.38
N LEU A 205 -7.60 -20.42 -8.02
CA LEU A 205 -8.28 -19.96 -6.83
C LEU A 205 -7.54 -20.48 -5.59
N GLU A 206 -6.87 -19.59 -4.88
CA GLU A 206 -6.05 -19.92 -3.73
C GLU A 206 -6.67 -19.34 -2.45
N LYS A 207 -6.50 -20.06 -1.33
CA LYS A 207 -6.84 -19.52 -0.01
C LYS A 207 -5.80 -18.48 0.35
N ILE A 208 -6.24 -17.26 0.61
CA ILE A 208 -5.34 -16.21 1.07
C ILE A 208 -4.90 -16.56 2.48
N LYS A 209 -3.59 -16.64 2.70
CA LYS A 209 -3.05 -16.88 4.03
C LYS A 209 -3.41 -15.71 4.92
N THR A 210 -4.05 -16.10 6.00
CA THR A 210 -5.08 -15.35 6.69
C THR A 210 -4.49 -14.48 7.81
N GLU A 211 -3.18 -14.55 7.99
CA GLU A 211 -2.40 -13.80 8.98
C GLU A 211 -1.76 -12.59 8.28
N HIS A 212 -2.58 -11.59 7.96
CA HIS A 212 -2.19 -10.35 7.25
C HIS A 212 -1.38 -9.37 8.10
N TYR A 213 -0.78 -9.82 9.21
CA TYR A 213 0.21 -9.02 9.92
C TYR A 213 1.31 -8.62 8.94
N GLY A 214 1.67 -7.35 8.93
CA GLY A 214 2.64 -6.79 7.96
C GLY A 214 2.05 -5.92 6.86
N LEU A 215 0.77 -6.04 6.53
CA LEU A 215 0.14 -5.16 5.54
C LEU A 215 -0.12 -3.74 6.04
N SER A 216 -0.30 -3.57 7.35
CA SER A 216 -0.48 -2.27 7.98
C SER A 216 0.64 -1.30 7.59
N GLY A 217 0.26 -0.09 7.19
CA GLY A 217 1.11 0.94 6.59
C GLY A 217 1.36 0.80 5.08
N GLY A 218 0.94 -0.29 4.45
CA GLY A 218 0.97 -0.45 2.99
C GLY A 218 0.03 0.51 2.26
N GLY A 219 0.22 0.69 0.97
CA GLY A 219 -0.63 1.57 0.17
C GLY A 219 -1.92 0.88 -0.31
N LEU A 220 -3.02 1.63 -0.29
CA LEU A 220 -4.21 1.33 -1.08
C LEU A 220 -4.14 2.15 -2.37
N TRP A 221 -4.18 1.45 -3.50
CA TRP A 221 -4.01 2.02 -4.83
C TRP A 221 -5.29 1.91 -5.64
N TYR A 222 -5.60 2.95 -6.39
CA TYR A 222 -6.58 2.92 -7.47
C TYR A 222 -5.84 2.82 -8.80
N ILE A 223 -6.16 1.79 -9.58
CA ILE A 223 -5.49 1.48 -10.85
C ILE A 223 -6.43 1.77 -11.99
N ILE A 224 -5.97 2.61 -12.92
CA ILE A 224 -6.65 2.89 -14.17
C ILE A 224 -5.89 2.15 -15.26
N MET A 225 -6.62 1.39 -16.07
CA MET A 225 -6.11 0.76 -17.28
C MET A 225 -6.89 1.30 -18.47
N ASP A 226 -6.17 1.68 -19.50
CA ASP A 226 -6.76 2.18 -20.75
C ASP A 226 -5.97 1.63 -21.93
N TYR A 227 -6.56 1.67 -23.12
CA TYR A 227 -5.90 1.30 -24.36
C TYR A 227 -5.47 2.57 -25.10
N ASP A 228 -4.16 2.72 -25.30
CA ASP A 228 -3.57 3.83 -26.03
C ASP A 228 -3.60 3.49 -27.53
N GLU A 229 -4.58 4.05 -28.26
CA GLU A 229 -4.74 3.82 -29.70
C GLU A 229 -3.53 4.27 -30.52
N ASP A 230 -2.78 5.28 -30.07
CA ASP A 230 -1.62 5.81 -30.79
C ASP A 230 -0.41 4.87 -30.68
N LYS A 231 -0.31 4.16 -29.55
CA LYS A 231 0.78 3.23 -29.25
C LYS A 231 0.43 1.76 -29.48
N ASP A 232 -0.84 1.46 -29.71
CA ASP A 232 -1.35 0.09 -29.83
C ASP A 232 -0.96 -0.76 -28.60
N GLU A 233 -1.11 -0.19 -27.40
CA GLU A 233 -0.75 -0.85 -26.14
C GLU A 233 -1.72 -0.52 -25.00
N ILE A 234 -1.85 -1.44 -24.04
CA ILE A 234 -2.53 -1.14 -22.78
C ILE A 234 -1.57 -0.29 -21.92
N ILE A 235 -2.05 0.87 -21.49
CA ILE A 235 -1.38 1.73 -20.54
C ILE A 235 -2.05 1.62 -19.18
N SER A 236 -1.25 1.79 -18.13
CA SER A 236 -1.73 1.70 -16.75
C SER A 236 -1.16 2.80 -15.87
N GLU A 237 -2.00 3.32 -14.99
CA GLU A 237 -1.63 4.30 -13.97
C GLU A 237 -2.13 3.86 -12.60
N ALA A 238 -1.31 4.11 -11.58
CA ALA A 238 -1.65 3.81 -10.19
C ALA A 238 -1.60 5.08 -9.34
N PHE A 239 -2.67 5.30 -8.58
CA PHE A 239 -2.82 6.44 -7.67
C PHE A 239 -2.96 5.95 -6.24
N LEU A 240 -2.21 6.54 -5.32
CA LEU A 240 -2.34 6.26 -3.89
C LEU A 240 -3.59 6.97 -3.36
N ILE A 241 -4.54 6.20 -2.84
CA ILE A 241 -5.82 6.69 -2.31
C ILE A 241 -5.97 6.44 -0.81
N GLY A 242 -5.14 5.57 -0.22
CA GLY A 242 -5.19 5.33 1.22
C GLY A 242 -3.98 4.58 1.77
N ILE A 243 -3.94 4.48 3.09
CA ILE A 243 -2.96 3.69 3.83
C ILE A 243 -3.69 2.56 4.54
N MET A 244 -3.28 1.33 4.28
CA MET A 244 -3.83 0.13 4.90
C MET A 244 -3.56 0.13 6.40
N THR A 245 -4.56 -0.19 7.22
CA THR A 245 -4.42 -0.15 8.69
C THR A 245 -4.65 -1.51 9.31
N GLU A 246 -5.78 -2.13 9.01
CA GLU A 246 -6.17 -3.36 9.66
C GLU A 246 -6.97 -4.29 8.76
N PHE A 247 -7.06 -5.52 9.22
CA PHE A 247 -7.91 -6.55 8.65
C PHE A 247 -8.85 -7.05 9.74
N ARG A 248 -10.15 -7.04 9.49
CA ARG A 248 -11.17 -7.48 10.45
C ARG A 248 -11.79 -8.79 10.02
N ARG A 249 -11.89 -9.73 10.96
CA ARG A 249 -12.72 -10.94 10.84
C ARG A 249 -13.80 -10.97 11.88
N SER A 250 -15.03 -10.81 11.45
CA SER A 250 -16.20 -10.95 12.33
C SER A 250 -17.40 -11.28 11.46
N LYS A 251 -18.46 -10.47 11.47
CA LYS A 251 -19.61 -10.63 10.59
C LYS A 251 -19.26 -10.39 9.12
N TYR A 252 -18.35 -9.46 8.83
CA TYR A 252 -17.89 -9.15 7.47
C TYR A 252 -16.36 -9.18 7.45
N ASP A 253 -15.77 -10.09 6.70
CA ASP A 253 -14.31 -10.10 6.53
C ASP A 253 -13.92 -8.96 5.56
N CYS A 254 -13.14 -8.00 6.05
CA CYS A 254 -12.77 -6.83 5.28
C CYS A 254 -11.38 -6.31 5.60
N LEU A 255 -10.82 -5.62 4.61
CA LEU A 255 -9.57 -4.89 4.74
C LEU A 255 -9.91 -3.38 4.82
N ILE A 256 -9.28 -2.68 5.76
CA ILE A 256 -9.58 -1.28 6.05
C ILE A 256 -8.34 -0.43 5.78
N ALA A 257 -8.55 0.72 5.15
CA ALA A 257 -7.54 1.74 4.96
C ALA A 257 -8.07 3.11 5.40
N ASN A 258 -7.21 3.96 5.92
CA ASN A 258 -7.52 5.38 6.05
C ASN A 258 -7.32 6.08 4.71
N ARG A 259 -8.26 6.98 4.39
CA ARG A 259 -8.17 7.86 3.22
C ARG A 259 -6.90 8.71 3.26
N ILE A 260 -6.24 8.84 2.12
CA ILE A 260 -4.92 9.49 2.05
C ILE A 260 -4.97 10.99 2.38
N GLU A 261 -6.12 11.61 2.14
CA GLU A 261 -6.46 12.99 2.50
C GLU A 261 -6.17 13.28 3.97
N ILE A 262 -6.39 12.30 4.86
CA ILE A 262 -6.12 12.43 6.30
C ILE A 262 -4.63 12.65 6.53
N VAL A 263 -3.79 11.76 5.98
CA VAL A 263 -2.33 11.83 6.18
C VAL A 263 -1.77 13.11 5.56
N LEU A 264 -2.29 13.51 4.39
CA LEU A 264 -1.89 14.75 3.74
C LEU A 264 -2.28 15.97 4.57
N ALA A 265 -3.51 16.04 5.08
CA ALA A 265 -3.96 17.13 5.95
C ALA A 265 -3.13 17.23 7.24
N MET A 266 -2.74 16.08 7.81
CA MET A 266 -1.82 16.04 8.95
C MET A 266 -0.47 16.67 8.61
N ILE A 267 0.12 16.32 7.47
CA ILE A 267 1.41 16.87 7.03
C ILE A 267 1.29 18.37 6.76
N GLN A 268 0.26 18.81 6.04
CA GLN A 268 0.04 20.24 5.75
C GLN A 268 -0.04 21.06 7.04
N THR A 269 -0.80 20.56 8.02
CA THR A 269 -1.01 21.24 9.30
C THR A 269 0.25 21.26 10.17
N ASN A 270 0.92 20.12 10.30
CA ASN A 270 2.01 19.95 11.28
C ASN A 270 3.38 20.39 10.76
N GLU A 271 3.59 20.33 9.44
CA GLU A 271 4.84 20.73 8.79
C GLU A 271 4.73 22.08 8.07
N ASN A 272 3.53 22.69 8.04
CA ASN A 272 3.24 23.95 7.36
C ASN A 272 3.62 23.89 5.86
N THR A 273 3.35 22.74 5.23
CA THR A 273 3.66 22.48 3.83
C THR A 273 2.41 22.72 2.98
N ASN A 274 2.55 23.40 1.84
CA ASN A 274 1.50 23.49 0.83
C ASN A 274 1.88 22.63 -0.37
N PHE A 275 1.00 21.70 -0.74
CA PHE A 275 1.25 20.78 -1.86
C PHE A 275 0.78 21.34 -3.20
N ASN A 276 -0.07 22.37 -3.17
CA ASN A 276 -0.53 23.08 -4.38
C ASN A 276 0.56 24.04 -4.84
N GLY A 277 1.56 23.48 -5.50
CA GLY A 277 2.74 24.19 -6.02
C GLY A 277 2.92 23.97 -7.52
N THR A 278 1.95 24.36 -8.34
CA THR A 278 2.21 24.85 -9.70
C THR A 278 1.15 25.89 -10.07
N SER A 279 1.63 27.14 -10.16
CA SER A 279 1.04 28.25 -10.91
C SER A 279 1.06 27.99 -12.41
#